data_AF-A0A2N1MK46-F1
#
_entry.id   AF-A0A2N1MK46-F1
#
_cell.length_a   1.000
_cell.length_b   1.000
_cell.length_c   1.000
_cell.angle_alpha   90.00
_cell.angle_beta   90.00
_cell.angle_gamma   90.00
#
_symmetry.space_group_name_H-M   'P 1'
#
loop_
_entity.id
_entity.type
_entity.pdbx_description
1 polymer ?
#
loop_
_entity_poly.entity_id
_entity_poly.type
_entity_poly.pdbx_seq_one_letter_code
_entity_poly.pdbx_strand_id
1 'polypeptide(L)'
;IFLLVNIEESKYDEVVTTFAEFTSDLSTLIKIPPFLNFFYPGLLNRILVSSGLYNPAIKHRNILIKHIKNQVCKRLKGKAKYGDSWKRPDDLLQDIIEQENIDFNNVNYPSLADKMLLFLFASIHTTSNGCANALMDLASHPQYIQELYEEQLEVHKEADENGVLQFEALDNMKKLDSFIRESCPGRHFAINEIKFFMHNIILKYNIYTESNKIEGRKMYGPTAYPSSGVIIIEKRRA
;
A
#
# COMPACT_ATOMS: atom_id res chain seq x y z
N ILE A 1 -3.73 7.65 4.44
CA ILE A 1 -3.62 8.89 5.26
C ILE A 1 -4.63 8.87 6.40
N PHE A 2 -5.91 8.64 6.10
CA PHE A 2 -6.99 8.52 7.09
C PHE A 2 -6.64 7.60 8.27
N LEU A 3 -6.26 6.35 8.00
CA LEU A 3 -5.92 5.36 9.03
C LEU A 3 -4.57 5.60 9.74
N LEU A 4 -3.73 6.50 9.21
CA LEU A 4 -2.37 6.70 9.70
C LEU A 4 -2.26 7.88 10.65
N VAL A 5 -2.94 8.98 10.35
CA VAL A 5 -2.94 10.16 11.21
C VAL A 5 -4.35 10.63 11.53
N ASN A 6 -5.19 10.89 10.52
CA ASN A 6 -6.64 11.13 10.57
C ASN A 6 -7.09 11.71 9.21
N ILE A 7 -8.38 12.07 9.11
CA ILE A 7 -8.96 12.74 7.94
C ILE A 7 -8.61 14.24 7.81
N GLU A 8 -8.20 14.88 8.90
CA GLU A 8 -7.81 16.30 8.87
C GLU A 8 -6.50 16.44 8.10
N GLU A 9 -5.52 15.57 8.36
CA GLU A 9 -4.21 15.61 7.73
C GLU A 9 -4.23 15.17 6.26
N SER A 10 -5.24 14.39 5.83
CA SER A 10 -5.39 14.00 4.42
C SER A 10 -5.76 15.14 3.48
N LYS A 11 -6.05 16.33 4.01
CA LYS A 11 -6.38 17.52 3.22
C LYS A 11 -5.14 18.32 2.80
N TYR A 12 -3.98 18.03 3.38
CA TYR A 12 -2.74 18.73 3.04
C TYR A 12 -2.03 18.03 1.89
N ASP A 13 -1.92 18.70 0.74
CA ASP A 13 -1.25 18.17 -0.44
C ASP A 13 0.18 17.70 -0.15
N GLU A 14 0.93 18.39 0.71
CA GLU A 14 2.28 17.98 1.09
C GLU A 14 2.32 16.61 1.82
N VAL A 15 1.28 16.28 2.60
CA VAL A 15 1.14 14.98 3.27
C VAL A 15 0.75 13.90 2.26
N VAL A 16 -0.19 14.22 1.37
CA VAL A 16 -0.62 13.32 0.28
C VAL A 16 0.57 12.97 -0.62
N THR A 17 1.30 13.99 -1.07
CA THR A 17 2.51 13.85 -1.89
C THR A 17 3.58 13.06 -1.16
N THR A 18 3.79 13.32 0.14
CA THR A 18 4.71 12.52 0.96
C THR A 18 4.35 11.03 0.87
N PHE A 19 3.07 10.68 1.01
CA PHE A 19 2.66 9.27 1.04
C PHE A 19 2.71 8.62 -0.36
N ALA A 20 2.43 9.40 -1.41
CA ALA A 20 2.51 8.93 -2.79
C ALA A 20 3.96 8.71 -3.26
N GLU A 21 4.86 9.65 -2.95
CA GLU A 21 6.23 9.65 -3.48
C GLU A 21 7.20 8.83 -2.63
N PHE A 22 6.99 8.72 -1.31
CA PHE A 22 7.94 8.10 -0.40
C PHE A 22 8.36 6.69 -0.82
N THR A 23 7.40 5.86 -1.26
CA THR A 23 7.68 4.49 -1.71
C THR A 23 8.53 4.47 -2.98
N SER A 24 8.26 5.36 -3.94
CA SER A 24 9.04 5.47 -5.17
C SER A 24 10.45 5.96 -4.87
N ASP A 25 10.59 6.96 -4.00
CA ASP A 25 11.89 7.51 -3.62
C ASP A 25 12.74 6.47 -2.88
N LEU A 26 12.15 5.64 -2.02
CA LEU A 26 12.85 4.52 -1.39
C LEU A 26 13.16 3.37 -2.35
N SER A 27 12.38 3.18 -3.43
CA SER A 27 12.65 2.12 -4.40
C SER A 27 14.01 2.27 -5.07
N THR A 28 14.55 3.50 -5.13
CA THR A 28 15.91 3.77 -5.62
C THR A 28 16.99 3.08 -4.78
N LEU A 29 16.74 2.90 -3.47
CA LEU A 29 17.62 2.15 -2.57
C LEU A 29 17.55 0.64 -2.80
N ILE A 30 16.52 0.12 -3.50
CA ILE A 30 16.34 -1.34 -3.71
C ILE A 30 16.91 -1.78 -5.07
N LYS A 31 17.13 -0.85 -6.01
CA LYS A 31 17.61 -1.12 -7.38
C LYS A 31 19.15 -1.24 -7.44
N ILE A 32 19.73 -2.31 -6.88
CA ILE A 32 21.16 -2.63 -7.08
C ILE A 32 21.35 -3.46 -8.36
N PRO A 33 22.23 -3.07 -9.31
CA PRO A 33 22.61 -3.89 -10.45
C PRO A 33 23.19 -5.25 -10.00
N PRO A 34 22.79 -6.39 -10.59
CA PRO A 34 23.20 -7.72 -10.15
C PRO A 34 24.71 -7.94 -9.99
N PHE A 35 25.56 -7.27 -10.78
CA PHE A 35 27.01 -7.43 -10.70
C PHE A 35 27.64 -6.79 -9.45
N LEU A 36 27.00 -5.77 -8.86
CA LEU A 36 27.46 -5.15 -7.60
C LEU A 36 27.06 -5.97 -6.37
N ASN A 37 26.09 -6.89 -6.51
CA ASN A 37 25.69 -7.81 -5.45
C ASN A 37 26.72 -8.95 -5.23
N PHE A 38 27.58 -9.23 -6.21
CA PHE A 38 28.59 -10.28 -6.15
C PHE A 38 29.79 -9.90 -5.26
N PHE A 39 30.25 -8.65 -5.32
CA PHE A 39 31.43 -8.20 -4.58
C PHE A 39 31.10 -7.71 -3.16
N TYR A 40 29.93 -7.10 -2.96
CA TYR A 40 29.50 -6.60 -1.66
C TYR A 40 27.96 -6.51 -1.52
N PRO A 41 27.28 -7.52 -0.98
CA PRO A 41 25.84 -7.45 -0.75
C PRO A 41 25.53 -6.32 0.24
N GLY A 42 24.83 -5.28 -0.23
CA GLY A 42 24.31 -4.19 0.59
C GLY A 42 25.32 -3.15 1.10
N LEU A 43 26.63 -3.25 0.79
CA LEU A 43 27.64 -2.31 1.34
C LEU A 43 27.48 -0.89 0.79
N LEU A 44 27.16 -0.72 -0.49
CA LEU A 44 26.97 0.62 -1.08
C LEU A 44 25.73 1.33 -0.53
N ASN A 45 24.62 0.60 -0.34
CA ASN A 45 23.44 1.14 0.34
C ASN A 45 23.73 1.44 1.81
N ARG A 46 24.45 0.52 2.49
CA ARG A 46 24.86 0.75 3.85
C ARG A 46 25.72 2.00 3.92
N ILE A 47 26.68 2.21 3.02
CA ILE A 47 27.52 3.42 2.97
C ILE A 47 26.69 4.66 2.64
N LEU A 48 25.85 4.68 1.60
CA LEU A 48 25.05 5.87 1.24
C LEU A 48 24.03 6.26 2.33
N VAL A 49 23.37 5.26 2.94
CA VAL A 49 22.41 5.46 4.03
C VAL A 49 23.09 5.76 5.36
N SER A 50 24.22 5.11 5.68
CA SER A 50 24.98 5.35 6.94
C SER A 50 25.90 6.56 6.90
N SER A 51 26.34 7.01 5.71
CA SER A 51 27.10 8.26 5.52
C SER A 51 26.20 9.50 5.51
N GLY A 52 24.88 9.33 5.40
CA GLY A 52 23.93 10.44 5.35
C GLY A 52 23.96 11.28 4.06
N LEU A 53 24.75 10.88 3.06
CA LEU A 53 24.94 11.64 1.81
C LEU A 53 23.69 11.66 0.92
N TYR A 54 22.85 10.63 1.00
CA TYR A 54 21.56 10.58 0.30
C TYR A 54 20.56 9.74 1.08
N ASN A 55 19.63 10.41 1.77
CA ASN A 55 18.50 9.76 2.43
C ASN A 55 17.19 10.42 1.97
N PRO A 56 16.49 9.86 0.98
CA PRO A 56 15.23 10.42 0.47
C PRO A 56 14.15 10.52 1.55
N ALA A 57 14.25 9.73 2.63
CA ALA A 57 13.31 9.77 3.73
C ALA A 57 13.34 11.08 4.53
N ILE A 58 14.44 11.86 4.47
CA ILE A 58 14.56 13.10 5.28
C ILE A 58 13.50 14.13 4.89
N LYS A 59 13.28 14.36 3.58
CA LYS A 59 12.24 15.28 3.07
C LYS A 59 10.88 14.90 3.65
N HIS A 60 10.51 13.64 3.45
CA HIS A 60 9.24 13.05 3.87
C HIS A 60 9.05 13.08 5.40
N ARG A 61 10.12 12.76 6.15
CA ARG A 61 10.13 12.82 7.61
C ARG A 61 9.87 14.23 8.12
N ASN A 62 10.52 15.24 7.55
CA ASN A 62 10.38 16.62 8.00
C ASN A 62 8.95 17.14 7.80
N ILE A 63 8.34 16.83 6.64
CA ILE A 63 6.93 17.15 6.38
C ILE A 63 6.04 16.44 7.40
N LEU A 64 6.26 15.14 7.63
CA LEU A 64 5.44 14.37 8.54
C LEU A 64 5.56 14.82 10.01
N ILE A 65 6.76 15.19 10.46
CA ILE A 65 7.00 15.76 11.79
C ILE A 65 6.17 17.01 12.02
N LYS A 66 6.06 17.90 11.02
CA LYS A 66 5.28 19.15 11.12
C LYS A 66 3.83 18.88 11.52
N HIS A 67 3.24 17.84 10.93
CA HIS A 67 1.83 17.47 11.15
C HIS A 67 1.63 16.60 12.40
N ILE A 68 2.48 15.60 12.63
CA ILE A 68 2.44 14.76 13.84
C ILE A 68 2.58 15.60 15.11
N LYS A 69 3.45 16.62 15.12
CA LYS A 69 3.62 17.51 16.28
C LYS A 69 2.31 18.10 16.77
N ASN A 70 1.50 18.61 15.85
CA ASN A 70 0.22 19.21 16.17
C ASN A 70 -0.76 18.16 16.72
N GLN A 71 -0.81 16.98 16.09
CA GLN A 71 -1.72 15.91 16.47
C GLN A 71 -1.37 15.30 17.83
N VAL A 72 -0.09 15.00 18.09
CA VAL A 72 0.37 14.49 19.39
C VAL A 72 0.04 15.48 20.50
N CYS A 73 0.35 16.76 20.30
CA CYS A 73 0.05 17.81 21.29
C CYS A 73 -1.45 17.92 21.58
N LYS A 74 -2.29 17.91 20.53
CA LYS A 74 -3.76 17.92 20.64
C LYS A 74 -4.28 16.72 21.44
N ARG A 75 -3.76 15.52 21.17
CA ARG A 75 -4.17 14.26 21.81
C ARG A 75 -3.76 14.19 23.27
N LEU A 76 -2.49 14.50 23.59
CA LEU A 76 -2.00 14.48 24.97
C LEU A 76 -2.72 15.52 25.84
N LYS A 77 -2.96 16.73 25.31
CA LYS A 77 -3.77 17.76 26.01
C LYS A 77 -5.22 17.32 26.20
N GLY A 78 -5.81 16.70 25.18
CA GLY A 78 -7.16 16.16 25.24
C GLY A 78 -7.31 15.10 26.31
N LYS A 79 -6.40 14.10 26.32
CA LYS A 79 -6.39 13.01 27.31
C LYS A 79 -6.19 13.55 28.74
N ALA A 80 -5.27 14.49 28.93
CA ALA A 80 -5.03 15.11 30.24
C ALA A 80 -6.23 15.94 30.74
N LYS A 81 -6.93 16.66 29.84
CA LYS A 81 -8.07 17.51 30.20
C LYS A 81 -9.35 16.73 30.46
N TYR A 82 -9.63 15.72 29.65
CA TYR A 82 -10.93 15.06 29.62
C TYR A 82 -10.92 13.65 30.25
N GLY A 83 -9.75 13.07 30.54
CA GLY A 83 -9.64 11.74 31.16
C GLY A 83 -10.45 10.70 30.38
N ASP A 84 -11.33 9.98 31.08
CA ASP A 84 -12.19 8.93 30.51
C ASP A 84 -13.21 9.47 29.48
N SER A 85 -13.54 10.76 29.52
CA SER A 85 -14.43 11.39 28.54
C SER A 85 -13.72 11.79 27.24
N TRP A 86 -12.39 11.62 27.17
CA TRP A 86 -11.63 11.88 25.95
C TRP A 86 -11.90 10.79 24.90
N LYS A 87 -12.37 11.20 23.73
CA LYS A 87 -12.55 10.29 22.59
C LYS A 87 -11.19 9.97 21.97
N ARG A 88 -10.71 8.76 22.22
CA ARG A 88 -9.51 8.19 21.61
C ARG A 88 -9.66 8.11 20.07
N PRO A 89 -8.74 8.69 19.29
CA PRO A 89 -8.70 8.48 17.84
C PRO A 89 -8.40 7.01 17.50
N ASP A 90 -9.08 6.48 16.47
CA ASP A 90 -8.85 5.12 15.96
C ASP A 90 -7.94 5.17 14.73
N ASP A 91 -6.64 5.33 14.99
CA ASP A 91 -5.60 5.45 13.95
C ASP A 91 -4.23 4.99 14.47
N LEU A 92 -3.33 4.67 13.53
CA LEU A 92 -1.99 4.16 13.82
C LEU A 92 -1.16 5.10 14.70
N LEU A 93 -1.29 6.41 14.53
CA LEU A 93 -0.57 7.37 15.36
C LEU A 93 -0.97 7.22 16.84
N GLN A 94 -2.26 6.99 17.12
CA GLN A 94 -2.72 6.75 18.49
C GLN A 94 -2.21 5.42 19.03
N ASP A 95 -2.20 4.38 18.20
CA ASP A 95 -1.69 3.07 18.57
C ASP A 95 -0.21 3.14 18.98
N ILE A 96 0.62 3.84 18.20
CA ILE A 96 2.05 4.01 18.51
C ILE A 96 2.24 4.83 19.80
N ILE A 97 1.46 5.91 19.99
CA ILE A 97 1.51 6.73 21.22
C ILE A 97 1.26 5.87 22.46
N GLU A 98 0.28 4.97 22.41
CA GLU A 98 -0.07 4.12 23.55
C GLU A 98 0.89 2.95 23.73
N GLN A 99 1.27 2.29 22.64
CA GLN A 99 2.20 1.16 22.67
C GLN A 99 3.57 1.57 23.25
N GLU A 100 4.03 2.78 22.96
CA GLU A 100 5.31 3.30 23.44
C GLU A 100 5.19 4.16 24.71
N ASN A 101 3.98 4.30 25.26
CA ASN A 101 3.69 5.16 26.41
C ASN A 101 4.22 6.60 26.23
N ILE A 102 3.96 7.20 25.06
CA ILE A 102 4.40 8.55 24.72
C ILE A 102 3.60 9.59 25.53
N ASP A 103 4.31 10.53 26.14
CA ASP A 103 3.81 11.68 26.88
C ASP A 103 4.56 12.98 26.52
N PHE A 104 4.32 14.06 27.28
CA PHE A 104 4.97 15.36 27.04
C PHE A 104 6.48 15.36 27.30
N ASN A 105 6.99 14.41 28.08
CA ASN A 105 8.39 14.37 28.53
C ASN A 105 9.27 13.48 27.64
N ASN A 106 8.69 12.49 26.98
CA ASN A 106 9.45 11.47 26.24
C ASN A 106 9.20 11.47 24.71
N VAL A 107 8.39 12.39 24.18
CA VAL A 107 8.05 12.40 22.75
C VAL A 107 9.27 12.63 21.85
N ASN A 108 9.56 11.65 21.00
CA ASN A 108 10.59 11.72 19.96
C ASN A 108 9.95 11.78 18.57
N TYR A 109 9.70 12.99 18.07
CA TYR A 109 9.03 13.20 16.77
C TYR A 109 9.76 12.57 15.57
N PRO A 110 11.09 12.64 15.45
CA PRO A 110 11.81 11.91 14.40
C PRO A 110 11.54 10.40 14.43
N SER A 111 11.63 9.77 15.60
CA SER A 111 11.39 8.32 15.73
C SER A 111 9.95 7.95 15.40
N LEU A 112 8.99 8.76 15.83
CA LEU A 112 7.57 8.55 15.55
C LEU A 112 7.27 8.68 14.05
N ALA A 113 7.80 9.73 13.40
CA ALA A 113 7.67 9.90 11.96
C ALA A 113 8.32 8.75 11.18
N ASP A 114 9.48 8.25 11.62
CA ASP A 114 10.14 7.10 10.99
C ASP A 114 9.33 5.82 11.05
N LYS A 115 8.70 5.52 12.18
CA LYS A 115 7.82 4.36 12.32
C LYS A 115 6.62 4.48 11.39
N MET A 116 5.99 5.64 11.34
CA MET A 116 4.86 5.89 10.44
C MET A 116 5.24 5.76 8.97
N LEU A 117 6.40 6.30 8.58
CA LEU A 117 6.97 6.12 7.24
C LEU A 117 7.27 4.64 6.94
N LEU A 118 7.81 3.88 7.90
CA LEU A 118 8.05 2.45 7.72
C LEU A 118 6.75 1.67 7.48
N PHE A 119 5.70 1.94 8.26
CA PHE A 119 4.38 1.34 8.06
C PHE A 119 3.77 1.71 6.70
N LEU A 120 3.95 2.97 6.27
CA LEU A 120 3.55 3.44 4.94
C LEU A 120 4.24 2.66 3.81
N PHE A 121 5.56 2.54 3.90
CA PHE A 121 6.33 1.80 2.91
C PHE A 121 5.88 0.33 2.87
N ALA A 122 5.77 -0.32 4.03
CA ALA A 122 5.37 -1.71 4.12
C ALA A 122 3.98 -1.96 3.51
N SER A 123 3.00 -1.12 3.82
CA SER A 123 1.62 -1.24 3.29
C SER A 123 1.54 -0.93 1.80
N ILE A 124 1.99 0.26 1.37
CA ILE A 124 1.83 0.71 -0.01
C ILE A 124 2.63 -0.16 -0.98
N HIS A 125 3.90 -0.45 -0.67
CA HIS A 125 4.76 -1.21 -1.57
C HIS A 125 4.20 -2.63 -1.79
N THR A 126 3.78 -3.30 -0.72
CA THR A 126 3.30 -4.69 -0.81
C THR A 126 1.90 -4.77 -1.42
N THR A 127 0.96 -3.88 -1.09
CA THR A 127 -0.37 -3.88 -1.73
C THR A 127 -0.26 -3.53 -3.23
N SER A 128 0.50 -2.48 -3.59
CA SER A 128 0.62 -2.04 -5.00
C SER A 128 1.27 -3.10 -5.88
N ASN A 129 2.34 -3.74 -5.38
CA ASN A 129 2.94 -4.88 -6.05
C ASN A 129 1.96 -6.05 -6.14
N GLY A 130 1.00 -6.17 -5.21
CA GLY A 130 0.02 -7.24 -5.18
C GLY A 130 -1.01 -7.08 -6.28
N CYS A 131 -1.59 -5.89 -6.36
CA CYS A 131 -2.46 -5.48 -7.46
C CYS A 131 -1.76 -5.63 -8.82
N ALA A 132 -0.51 -5.21 -8.93
CA ALA A 132 0.24 -5.31 -10.20
C ALA A 132 0.49 -6.76 -10.63
N ASN A 133 0.84 -7.66 -9.70
CA ASN A 133 0.99 -9.09 -10.01
C ASN A 133 -0.35 -9.73 -10.38
N ALA A 134 -1.42 -9.47 -9.62
CA ALA A 134 -2.76 -9.99 -9.93
C ALA A 134 -3.26 -9.50 -11.30
N LEU A 135 -3.02 -8.23 -11.63
CA LEU A 135 -3.37 -7.65 -12.92
C LEU A 135 -2.57 -8.27 -14.07
N MET A 136 -1.26 -8.43 -13.90
CA MET A 136 -0.41 -9.03 -14.93
C MET A 136 -0.76 -10.51 -15.15
N ASP A 137 -0.97 -11.26 -14.08
CA ASP A 137 -1.41 -12.65 -14.16
C ASP A 137 -2.78 -12.73 -14.87
N LEU A 138 -3.71 -11.82 -14.59
CA LEU A 138 -5.03 -11.82 -15.26
C LEU A 138 -4.86 -11.54 -16.76
N ALA A 139 -4.04 -10.55 -17.11
CA ALA A 139 -3.73 -10.19 -18.50
C ALA A 139 -3.10 -11.36 -19.27
N SER A 140 -2.26 -12.15 -18.60
CA SER A 140 -1.57 -13.31 -19.17
C SER A 140 -2.41 -14.59 -19.22
N HIS A 141 -3.56 -14.65 -18.55
CA HIS A 141 -4.43 -15.82 -18.49
C HIS A 141 -5.88 -15.48 -18.90
N PRO A 142 -6.11 -15.16 -20.18
CA PRO A 142 -7.41 -14.72 -20.67
C PRO A 142 -8.53 -15.74 -20.44
N GLN A 143 -8.20 -17.03 -20.28
CA GLN A 143 -9.17 -18.09 -19.96
C GLN A 143 -9.92 -17.87 -18.64
N TYR A 144 -9.34 -17.14 -17.68
CA TYR A 144 -9.99 -16.87 -16.38
C TYR A 144 -10.86 -15.61 -16.42
N ILE A 145 -10.69 -14.71 -17.40
CA ILE A 145 -11.36 -13.41 -17.44
C ILE A 145 -12.87 -13.56 -17.44
N GLN A 146 -13.41 -14.46 -18.27
CA GLN A 146 -14.87 -14.62 -18.40
C GLN A 146 -15.48 -15.09 -17.08
N GLU A 147 -14.88 -16.12 -16.47
CA GLU A 147 -15.36 -16.69 -15.22
C GLU A 147 -15.28 -15.69 -14.06
N LEU A 148 -14.18 -14.94 -13.96
CA LEU A 148 -14.01 -13.90 -12.94
C LEU A 148 -14.96 -12.73 -13.17
N TYR A 149 -15.20 -12.34 -14.44
CA TYR A 149 -16.14 -11.28 -14.79
C TYR A 149 -17.58 -11.63 -14.41
N GLU A 150 -18.02 -12.87 -14.65
CA GLU A 150 -19.34 -13.35 -14.24
C GLU A 150 -19.48 -13.35 -12.71
N GLU A 151 -18.46 -13.80 -11.97
CA GLU A 151 -18.46 -13.69 -10.50
C GLU A 151 -18.58 -12.22 -10.06
N GLN A 152 -17.84 -11.31 -10.68
CA GLN A 152 -17.90 -9.89 -10.31
C GLN A 152 -19.26 -9.28 -10.61
N LEU A 153 -19.89 -9.64 -11.74
CA LEU A 153 -21.25 -9.19 -12.07
C LEU A 153 -22.27 -9.67 -11.04
N GLU A 154 -22.15 -10.93 -10.58
CA GLU A 154 -23.06 -11.47 -9.56
C GLU A 154 -22.91 -10.74 -8.23
N VAL A 155 -21.68 -10.59 -7.75
CA VAL A 155 -21.38 -9.89 -6.49
C VAL A 155 -21.76 -8.41 -6.58
N HIS A 156 -21.60 -7.77 -7.74
CA HIS A 156 -21.95 -6.36 -7.92
C HIS A 156 -23.44 -6.06 -7.74
N LYS A 157 -24.32 -7.08 -7.78
CA LYS A 157 -25.74 -6.89 -7.46
C LYS A 157 -25.97 -6.50 -6.00
N GLU A 158 -25.01 -6.76 -5.12
CA GLU A 158 -25.04 -6.36 -3.70
C GLU A 158 -24.55 -4.91 -3.49
N ALA A 159 -24.16 -4.20 -4.55
CA ALA A 159 -23.73 -2.81 -4.45
C ALA A 159 -24.89 -1.87 -4.07
N ASP A 160 -24.56 -0.79 -3.38
CA ASP A 160 -25.53 0.24 -3.01
C ASP A 160 -25.99 1.07 -4.23
N GLU A 161 -26.88 2.04 -3.98
CA GLU A 161 -27.40 2.95 -5.01
C GLU A 161 -26.30 3.77 -5.73
N ASN A 162 -25.12 3.90 -5.13
CA ASN A 162 -23.96 4.60 -5.70
C ASN A 162 -23.00 3.63 -6.42
N GLY A 163 -23.33 2.34 -6.50
CA GLY A 163 -22.50 1.29 -7.08
C GLY A 163 -21.30 0.93 -6.20
N VAL A 164 -21.35 1.24 -4.90
CA VAL A 164 -20.31 0.90 -3.93
C VAL A 164 -20.62 -0.43 -3.28
N LEU A 165 -19.66 -1.34 -3.33
CA LEU A 165 -19.77 -2.65 -2.71
C LEU A 165 -19.43 -2.57 -1.21
N GLN A 166 -20.28 -3.17 -0.37
CA GLN A 166 -19.97 -3.31 1.06
C GLN A 166 -18.83 -4.31 1.29
N PHE A 167 -18.14 -4.19 2.42
CA PHE A 167 -16.94 -4.98 2.70
C PHE A 167 -17.24 -6.49 2.79
N GLU A 168 -18.40 -6.83 3.35
CA GLU A 168 -18.90 -8.19 3.56
C GLU A 168 -19.11 -8.93 2.23
N ALA A 169 -19.51 -8.22 1.17
CA ALA A 169 -19.72 -8.81 -0.15
C ALA A 169 -18.41 -9.31 -0.79
N LEU A 170 -17.24 -8.89 -0.29
CA LEU A 170 -15.96 -9.44 -0.72
C LEU A 170 -15.85 -10.94 -0.41
N ASP A 171 -16.52 -11.46 0.64
CA ASP A 171 -16.50 -12.88 0.99
C ASP A 171 -17.14 -13.78 -0.09
N ASN A 172 -17.99 -13.20 -0.95
CA ASN A 172 -18.64 -13.89 -2.05
C ASN A 172 -17.75 -14.01 -3.31
N MET A 173 -16.62 -13.30 -3.38
CA MET A 173 -15.67 -13.35 -4.50
C MET A 173 -14.67 -14.51 -4.39
N LYS A 174 -15.17 -15.75 -4.30
CA LYS A 174 -14.37 -16.95 -3.97
C LYS A 174 -13.36 -17.30 -5.06
N LYS A 175 -13.71 -17.16 -6.33
CA LYS A 175 -12.84 -17.45 -7.47
C LYS A 175 -11.75 -16.41 -7.58
N LEU A 176 -12.11 -15.12 -7.45
CA LEU A 176 -11.13 -14.04 -7.41
C LEU A 176 -10.19 -14.16 -6.21
N ASP A 177 -10.69 -14.57 -5.04
CA ASP A 177 -9.87 -14.86 -3.86
C ASP A 177 -8.81 -15.94 -4.15
N SER A 178 -9.25 -17.07 -4.73
CA SER A 178 -8.35 -18.16 -5.14
C SER A 178 -7.30 -17.69 -6.15
N PHE A 179 -7.74 -16.96 -7.18
CA PHE A 179 -6.87 -16.39 -8.19
C PHE A 179 -5.79 -15.47 -7.57
N ILE A 180 -6.19 -14.56 -6.69
CA ILE A 180 -5.26 -13.63 -6.03
C ILE A 180 -4.25 -14.37 -5.14
N ARG A 181 -4.65 -15.45 -4.46
CA ARG A 181 -3.72 -16.24 -3.62
C ARG A 181 -2.62 -16.88 -4.43
N GLU A 182 -2.92 -17.36 -5.63
CA GLU A 182 -1.93 -17.88 -6.58
C GLU A 182 -1.08 -16.74 -7.17
N SER A 183 -1.70 -15.59 -7.44
CA SER A 183 -1.01 -14.40 -7.91
C SER A 183 -0.02 -13.80 -6.90
N CYS A 184 -0.35 -13.88 -5.62
CA CYS A 184 0.38 -13.22 -4.54
C CYS A 184 0.48 -14.09 -3.27
N PRO A 185 1.31 -15.16 -3.29
CA PRO A 185 1.48 -16.02 -2.13
C PRO A 185 1.96 -15.25 -0.90
N GLY A 186 1.31 -15.48 0.25
CA GLY A 186 1.68 -14.87 1.54
C GLY A 186 1.02 -13.53 1.87
N ARG A 187 0.25 -12.91 0.96
CA ARG A 187 -0.39 -11.59 1.16
C ARG A 187 -1.83 -11.68 1.67
N HIS A 188 -2.03 -12.50 2.71
CA HIS A 188 -3.34 -12.73 3.33
C HIS A 188 -3.99 -11.44 3.84
N PHE A 189 -3.19 -10.51 4.37
CA PHE A 189 -3.69 -9.26 4.95
C PHE A 189 -4.20 -8.26 3.89
N ALA A 190 -3.63 -8.28 2.69
CA ALA A 190 -3.98 -7.34 1.62
C ALA A 190 -5.02 -7.91 0.63
N ILE A 191 -5.50 -9.14 0.85
CA ILE A 191 -6.34 -9.82 -0.15
C ILE A 191 -7.63 -9.07 -0.44
N ASN A 192 -8.26 -8.47 0.59
CA ASN A 192 -9.50 -7.72 0.43
C ASN A 192 -9.29 -6.41 -0.34
N GLU A 193 -8.15 -5.73 -0.12
CA GLU A 193 -7.78 -4.53 -0.89
C GLU A 193 -7.58 -4.88 -2.38
N ILE A 194 -6.89 -6.00 -2.64
CA ILE A 194 -6.65 -6.49 -4.00
C ILE A 194 -7.97 -6.93 -4.65
N LYS A 195 -8.86 -7.62 -3.92
CA LYS A 195 -10.19 -8.02 -4.41
C LYS A 195 -11.02 -6.80 -4.80
N PHE A 196 -11.07 -5.78 -3.96
CA PHE A 196 -11.80 -4.55 -4.26
C PHE A 196 -11.23 -3.84 -5.51
N PHE A 197 -9.90 -3.76 -5.63
CA PHE A 197 -9.25 -3.22 -6.83
C PHE A 197 -9.58 -4.04 -8.08
N MET A 198 -9.40 -5.36 -8.03
CA MET A 198 -9.62 -6.25 -9.15
C MET A 198 -11.10 -6.29 -9.57
N HIS A 199 -12.04 -6.28 -8.63
CA HIS A 199 -13.48 -6.20 -8.89
C HIS A 199 -13.83 -5.01 -9.81
N ASN A 200 -13.38 -3.82 -9.42
CA ASN A 200 -13.61 -2.58 -10.16
C ASN A 200 -12.97 -2.62 -11.56
N ILE A 201 -11.77 -3.20 -11.66
CA ILE A 201 -11.02 -3.26 -12.90
C ILE A 201 -11.63 -4.28 -13.87
N ILE A 202 -11.97 -5.48 -13.40
CA ILE A 202 -12.57 -6.56 -14.20
C ILE A 202 -13.91 -6.12 -14.79
N LEU A 203 -14.75 -5.43 -14.00
CA LEU A 203 -16.07 -4.97 -14.45
C LEU A 203 -16.00 -3.89 -15.55
N LYS A 204 -14.97 -3.04 -15.51
CA LYS A 204 -14.89 -1.85 -16.37
C LYS A 204 -14.01 -2.06 -17.59
N TYR A 205 -13.07 -3.00 -17.56
CA TYR A 205 -12.04 -3.13 -18.56
C TYR A 205 -11.83 -4.57 -19.05
N ASN A 206 -11.48 -4.69 -20.33
CA ASN A 206 -10.84 -5.86 -20.91
C ASN A 206 -9.33 -5.69 -20.77
N ILE A 207 -8.65 -6.75 -20.33
CA ILE A 207 -7.24 -6.69 -19.94
C ILE A 207 -6.53 -7.88 -20.54
N TYR A 208 -5.47 -7.63 -21.30
CA TYR A 208 -4.69 -8.67 -21.95
C TYR A 208 -3.28 -8.16 -22.25
N THR A 209 -2.35 -9.07 -22.49
CA THR A 209 -0.99 -8.71 -22.90
C THR A 209 -0.93 -8.52 -24.42
N GLU A 210 -0.08 -7.60 -24.89
CA GLU A 210 0.16 -7.42 -26.34
C GLU A 210 0.65 -8.72 -27.00
N SER A 211 1.46 -9.49 -26.27
CA SER A 211 2.03 -10.74 -26.75
C SER A 211 1.06 -11.92 -26.74
N ASN A 212 -0.09 -11.81 -26.04
CA ASN A 212 -0.99 -12.92 -25.69
C ASN A 212 -0.26 -14.14 -25.09
N LYS A 213 0.93 -13.93 -24.52
CA LYS A 213 1.74 -14.96 -23.89
C LYS A 213 1.70 -14.80 -22.38
N ILE A 214 1.82 -15.95 -21.70
CA ILE A 214 2.06 -15.99 -20.26
C ILE A 214 3.47 -15.47 -20.02
N GLU A 215 3.57 -14.34 -19.31
CA GLU A 215 4.86 -13.79 -18.94
C GLU A 215 5.24 -14.21 -17.52
N GLY A 216 6.44 -14.76 -17.37
CA GLY A 216 6.95 -15.17 -16.06
C GLY A 216 7.27 -13.97 -15.16
N ARG A 217 6.99 -14.10 -13.86
CA ARG A 217 7.32 -13.10 -12.84
C ARG A 217 8.83 -12.87 -12.74
N LYS A 218 9.22 -11.65 -12.38
CA LYS A 218 10.62 -11.31 -12.06
C LYS A 218 10.87 -11.49 -10.57
N MET A 219 11.83 -12.34 -10.23
CA MET A 219 12.22 -12.56 -8.83
C MET A 219 13.38 -11.65 -8.46
N TYR A 220 13.20 -10.86 -7.40
CA TYR A 220 14.27 -10.09 -6.76
C TYR A 220 14.34 -10.49 -5.29
N GLY A 221 15.33 -11.33 -4.95
CA GLY A 221 15.39 -11.96 -3.63
C GLY A 221 14.15 -12.83 -3.37
N PRO A 222 13.53 -12.78 -2.17
CA PRO A 222 12.31 -13.54 -1.87
C PRO A 222 11.04 -12.91 -2.47
N THR A 223 11.14 -11.78 -3.17
CA THR A 223 9.98 -11.00 -3.63
C THR A 223 9.74 -11.20 -5.12
N ALA A 224 8.50 -11.57 -5.48
CA ALA A 224 8.03 -11.58 -6.86
C ALA A 224 7.54 -10.18 -7.29
N TYR A 225 7.95 -9.78 -8.49
CA TYR A 225 7.54 -8.56 -9.17
C TYR A 225 6.87 -8.91 -10.50
N PRO A 226 5.92 -8.09 -10.97
CA PRO A 226 5.27 -8.29 -12.26
C PRO A 226 6.32 -8.31 -13.38
N SER A 227 6.03 -9.04 -14.45
CA SER A 227 6.86 -9.00 -15.65
C SER A 227 6.80 -7.61 -16.30
N SER A 228 7.68 -7.36 -17.28
CA SER A 228 7.75 -6.06 -17.97
C SER A 228 6.92 -6.01 -19.25
N GLY A 229 5.98 -6.94 -19.41
CA GLY A 229 5.06 -6.97 -20.55
C GLY A 229 4.15 -5.77 -20.58
N VAL A 230 3.76 -5.40 -21.79
CA VAL A 230 2.79 -4.34 -22.02
C VAL A 230 1.40 -4.92 -21.78
N ILE A 231 0.71 -4.39 -20.76
CA ILE A 231 -0.70 -4.65 -20.51
C ILE A 231 -1.52 -3.66 -21.33
N ILE A 232 -2.46 -4.18 -22.11
CA ILE A 232 -3.47 -3.41 -22.81
C ILE A 232 -4.74 -3.42 -21.95
N ILE A 233 -5.29 -2.22 -21.70
CA ILE A 233 -6.50 -2.01 -20.90
C ILE A 233 -7.50 -1.26 -21.76
N GLU A 234 -8.57 -1.94 -22.18
CA GLU A 234 -9.63 -1.36 -22.99
C GLU A 234 -10.92 -1.26 -22.19
N LYS A 235 -11.60 -0.10 -22.25
CA LYS A 235 -12.90 0.05 -21.59
C LYS A 235 -13.92 -0.90 -22.23
N ARG A 236 -14.64 -1.67 -21.41
CA ARG A 236 -15.74 -2.50 -21.89
C ARG A 236 -16.83 -1.61 -22.49
N ARG A 237 -17.39 -2.02 -23.63
CA ARG A 237 -18.53 -1.34 -24.24
C ARG A 237 -19.75 -1.58 -23.35
N ALA A 238 -20.48 -0.51 -23.05
CA ALA A 238 -21.73 -0.55 -22.30
C ALA A 238 -22.84 -1.26 -23.09
#